data_AF-A0A357BX57-F1
#
_entry.id   AF-A0A357BX57-F1
#
_cell.length_a   1.000
_cell.length_b   1.000
_cell.length_c   1.000
_cell.angle_alpha   90.00
_cell.angle_beta   90.00
_cell.angle_gamma   90.00
#
_symmetry.space_group_name_H-M   'P 1'
#
loop_
_entity.id
_entity.type
_entity.pdbx_description
1 polymer ?
#
loop_
_entity_poly.entity_id
_entity_poly.type
_entity_poly.pdbx_seq_one_letter_code
_entity_poly.pdbx_strand_id
1 'polypeptide(L)'
;MKLSIEPVIERILERKDKIRIVDLGCGSGEGIELLTHIPPSVPAKTTNKEFVITEGDIEIYEGIDISPGMVEQGKQNYVSMPQAKFLQADLSEGFPLRKDDPYDIYFSSYASLSHLDYAGLEQLTQQIFSHIDGRGYMVFDLHGRYSPEWPGYWSKDCYRSLPYNMAYLLPSQQQNSEKIKWFEVAYYSGSELNGLIESAAKSAGRKAKIITMQDRSIFVGRHMDTCLFKNQKHQIRAEVNRLFERDYRETINGLSLDIDYLQEVKEVNCQVYTRIFDYYNLWQTVINTLQALIAGNNAEVKRIIESSSGKLADDLKMLAWLYRNADRFPAINFWASVMGPQVACVLRNLELSLPQGLGCGHGLFCVVEVEN
;
A
#
# COMPACT_ATOMS: atom_id res chain seq x y z
N MET A 1 -3.07 0.89 4.42
CA MET A 1 -2.05 1.19 5.45
C MET A 1 -2.60 2.14 6.50
N LYS A 2 -2.65 3.47 6.33
CA LYS A 2 -3.12 4.38 7.40
C LYS A 2 -4.51 4.00 7.96
N LEU A 3 -5.52 3.85 7.09
CA LEU A 3 -6.87 3.37 7.46
C LEU A 3 -6.90 2.00 8.16
N SER A 4 -5.87 1.19 7.94
CA SER A 4 -5.76 -0.17 8.46
C SER A 4 -5.05 -0.21 9.81
N ILE A 5 -4.15 0.75 10.07
CA ILE A 5 -3.35 0.87 11.30
C ILE A 5 -4.05 1.76 12.33
N GLU A 6 -4.81 2.76 11.89
CA GLU A 6 -5.60 3.64 12.74
C GLU A 6 -6.37 2.90 13.86
N PRO A 7 -7.23 1.89 13.57
CA PRO A 7 -7.97 1.20 14.63
C PRO A 7 -7.07 0.35 15.55
N VAL A 8 -5.85 0.04 15.13
CA VAL A 8 -4.87 -0.66 15.97
C VAL A 8 -4.24 0.30 16.98
N ILE A 9 -3.84 1.49 16.53
CA ILE A 9 -3.30 2.55 17.40
C ILE A 9 -4.35 2.94 18.45
N GLU A 10 -5.59 3.19 18.04
CA GLU A 10 -6.67 3.55 18.97
C GLU A 10 -6.86 2.47 20.07
N ARG A 11 -6.86 1.18 19.70
CA ARG A 11 -6.98 0.06 20.65
C ARG A 11 -5.80 -0.07 21.61
N ILE A 12 -4.61 0.38 21.22
CA ILE A 12 -3.45 0.43 22.11
C ILE A 12 -3.66 1.58 23.11
N LEU A 13 -4.05 2.76 22.63
CA LEU A 13 -4.30 3.94 23.47
C LEU A 13 -5.47 3.76 24.45
N GLU A 14 -6.43 2.90 24.15
CA GLU A 14 -7.48 2.51 25.11
C GLU A 14 -6.93 1.75 26.33
N ARG A 15 -5.72 1.20 26.25
CA ARG A 15 -5.10 0.35 27.28
C ARG A 15 -3.82 0.93 27.89
N LYS A 16 -3.14 1.81 27.15
CA LYS A 16 -1.85 2.38 27.51
C LYS A 16 -1.81 3.85 27.14
N ASP A 17 -1.15 4.65 27.98
CA ASP A 17 -1.01 6.09 27.73
C ASP A 17 0.02 6.41 26.64
N LYS A 18 1.00 5.51 26.42
CA LYS A 18 2.06 5.67 25.42
C LYS A 18 2.34 4.39 24.66
N ILE A 19 2.87 4.54 23.45
CA ILE A 19 3.12 3.45 22.49
C ILE A 19 4.63 3.23 22.32
N ARG A 20 5.04 1.97 22.34
CA ARG A 20 6.39 1.51 21.98
C ARG A 20 6.38 0.93 20.57
N ILE A 21 7.24 1.45 19.69
CA ILE A 21 7.26 1.09 18.26
C ILE A 21 8.67 0.65 17.88
N VAL A 22 8.78 -0.44 17.14
CA VAL A 22 9.99 -0.81 16.39
C VAL A 22 9.68 -0.83 14.90
N ASP A 23 10.54 -0.21 14.09
CA ASP A 23 10.40 -0.13 12.63
C ASP A 23 11.51 -0.93 11.94
N LEU A 24 11.12 -1.96 11.20
CA LEU A 24 11.97 -2.99 10.62
C LEU A 24 12.28 -2.64 9.15
N GLY A 25 13.53 -2.27 8.89
CA GLY A 25 13.93 -1.68 7.61
C GLY A 25 13.40 -0.25 7.49
N CYS A 26 13.68 0.54 8.52
CA CYS A 26 13.10 1.86 8.75
C CYS A 26 13.55 2.94 7.74
N GLY A 27 14.54 2.67 6.90
CA GLY A 27 15.12 3.67 6.02
C GLY A 27 15.65 4.85 6.83
N SER A 28 15.23 6.07 6.47
CA SER A 28 15.60 7.29 7.18
C SER A 28 14.56 7.74 8.21
N GLY A 29 13.70 6.81 8.64
CA GLY A 29 12.69 7.00 9.67
C GLY A 29 11.33 7.46 9.15
N GLU A 30 11.01 7.25 7.87
CA GLU A 30 9.73 7.63 7.27
C GLU A 30 8.52 6.95 7.95
N GLY A 31 8.73 5.85 8.68
CA GLY A 31 7.68 5.21 9.47
C GLY A 31 7.11 6.09 10.58
N ILE A 32 7.89 7.02 11.13
CA ILE A 32 7.39 8.01 12.11
C ILE A 32 6.26 8.81 11.46
N GLU A 33 6.51 9.42 10.30
CA GLU A 33 5.50 10.17 9.54
C GLU A 33 4.27 9.32 9.17
N LEU A 34 4.48 8.05 8.79
CA LEU A 34 3.39 7.15 8.44
C LEU A 34 2.46 6.86 9.63
N LEU A 35 3.00 6.80 10.85
CA LEU A 35 2.28 6.48 12.08
C LEU A 35 1.72 7.72 12.79
N THR A 36 2.44 8.85 12.76
CA THR A 36 2.02 10.11 13.41
C THR A 36 1.06 10.95 12.57
N HIS A 37 1.06 10.81 11.25
CA HIS A 37 0.15 11.57 10.37
C HIS A 37 -1.07 10.76 9.93
N ILE A 38 -1.67 10.01 10.85
CA ILE A 38 -2.91 9.27 10.62
C ILE A 38 -4.08 10.14 11.07
N PRO A 39 -4.97 10.59 10.16
CA PRO A 39 -6.13 11.38 10.55
C PRO A 39 -7.12 10.51 11.34
N PRO A 40 -7.88 11.09 12.29
CA PRO A 40 -8.91 10.35 13.03
C PRO A 40 -10.08 9.95 12.12
N SER A 41 -10.73 8.82 12.40
CA SER A 41 -11.89 8.29 11.67
C SER A 41 -13.03 9.29 11.47
N VAL A 42 -13.23 10.21 12.43
CA VAL A 42 -14.32 11.19 12.39
C VAL A 42 -13.79 12.60 12.67
N PRO A 43 -13.12 13.25 11.69
CA PRO A 43 -12.49 14.55 11.88
C PRO A 43 -13.46 15.64 12.35
N ALA A 44 -14.72 15.56 11.90
CA ALA A 44 -15.77 16.53 12.28
C ALA A 44 -16.20 16.45 13.76
N LYS A 45 -15.86 15.37 14.47
CA LYS A 45 -16.18 15.20 15.90
C LYS A 45 -14.97 15.41 16.82
N THR A 46 -13.76 15.41 16.29
CA THR A 46 -12.52 15.62 17.03
C THR A 46 -12.12 17.09 16.93
N THR A 47 -12.69 17.94 17.79
CA THR A 47 -12.55 19.40 17.66
C THR A 47 -11.14 19.95 17.91
N ASN A 48 -10.17 19.14 18.33
CA ASN A 48 -8.81 19.62 18.67
C ASN A 48 -7.66 18.63 18.36
N LYS A 49 -7.89 17.56 17.58
CA LYS A 49 -6.83 16.60 17.19
C LYS A 49 -6.79 16.45 15.67
N GLU A 50 -5.67 16.84 15.07
CA GLU A 50 -5.42 16.68 13.62
C GLU A 50 -5.07 15.23 13.26
N PHE A 51 -4.38 14.53 14.17
CA PHE A 51 -3.96 13.13 14.01
C PHE A 51 -4.29 12.29 15.25
N VAL A 52 -4.32 10.96 15.07
CA VAL A 52 -4.64 9.99 16.13
C VAL A 52 -3.59 10.00 17.25
N ILE A 53 -2.31 10.05 16.87
CA ILE A 53 -1.17 10.18 17.79
C ILE A 53 -0.26 11.33 17.37
N THR A 54 0.47 11.84 18.35
CA THR A 54 1.54 12.82 18.22
C THR A 54 2.84 12.23 18.74
N GLU A 55 3.96 12.94 18.59
CA GLU A 55 5.25 12.53 19.16
C GLU A 55 5.19 12.28 20.68
N GLY A 56 4.35 13.04 21.41
CA GLY A 56 4.21 12.91 22.87
C GLY A 56 3.54 11.61 23.32
N ASP A 57 2.79 10.97 22.44
CA ASP A 57 2.12 9.68 22.67
C ASP A 57 3.06 8.48 22.42
N ILE A 58 4.27 8.73 21.90
CA ILE A 58 5.30 7.71 21.66
C ILE A 58 6.23 7.65 22.88
N GLU A 59 6.32 6.48 23.51
CA GLU A 59 7.30 6.21 24.57
C GLU A 59 8.68 6.01 23.98
N ILE A 60 8.76 5.20 22.92
CA ILE A 60 9.99 4.91 22.17
C ILE A 60 9.65 4.56 20.73
N TYR A 61 10.48 5.04 19.81
CA TYR A 61 10.52 4.58 18.43
C TYR A 61 11.93 4.09 18.13
N GLU A 62 12.07 2.82 17.79
CA GLU A 62 13.36 2.22 17.42
C GLU A 62 13.34 1.79 15.95
N GLY A 63 14.04 2.56 15.11
CA GLY A 63 14.25 2.22 13.71
C GLY A 63 15.47 1.31 13.54
N ILE A 64 15.30 0.21 12.81
CA ILE A 64 16.37 -0.72 12.45
C ILE A 64 16.57 -0.68 10.93
N ASP A 65 17.80 -0.47 10.47
CA ASP A 65 18.15 -0.58 9.04
C ASP A 65 19.56 -1.15 8.85
N ILE A 66 19.79 -1.86 7.74
CA ILE A 66 21.11 -2.43 7.43
C ILE A 66 22.08 -1.33 6.95
N SER A 67 21.56 -0.25 6.35
CA SER A 67 22.33 0.82 5.76
C SER A 67 22.80 1.83 6.81
N PRO A 68 24.12 1.96 7.05
CA PRO A 68 24.64 2.94 8.01
C PRO A 68 24.27 4.38 7.62
N GLY A 69 24.20 4.67 6.30
CA GLY A 69 23.83 5.99 5.81
C GLY A 69 22.37 6.34 6.10
N MET A 70 21.45 5.36 6.00
CA MET A 70 20.04 5.58 6.31
C MET A 70 19.82 5.78 7.82
N VAL A 71 20.50 4.97 8.64
CA VAL A 71 20.52 5.12 10.11
C VAL A 71 21.02 6.50 10.53
N GLU A 72 22.11 6.98 9.95
CA GLU A 72 22.66 8.29 10.25
C GLU A 72 21.70 9.42 9.79
N GLN A 73 21.12 9.28 8.61
CA GLN A 73 20.12 10.23 8.12
C GLN A 73 18.87 10.26 9.03
N GLY A 74 18.41 9.12 9.52
CA GLY A 74 17.29 9.04 10.47
C GLY A 74 17.58 9.78 11.78
N LYS A 75 18.78 9.59 12.35
CA LYS A 75 19.22 10.34 13.54
C LYS A 75 19.22 11.86 13.32
N GLN A 76 19.59 12.30 12.13
CA GLN A 76 19.62 13.72 11.78
C GLN A 76 18.20 14.27 11.55
N ASN A 77 17.35 13.52 10.83
CA ASN A 77 15.97 13.91 10.53
C ASN A 77 15.16 14.12 11.82
N TYR A 78 15.37 13.26 12.82
CA TYR A 78 14.59 13.24 14.06
C TYR A 78 15.40 13.62 15.30
N VAL A 79 16.43 14.46 15.14
CA VAL A 79 17.28 14.93 16.26
C VAL A 79 16.49 15.65 17.37
N SER A 80 15.35 16.25 17.02
CA SER A 80 14.45 16.93 17.97
C SER A 80 13.52 15.97 18.73
N MET A 81 13.49 14.69 18.36
CA MET A 81 12.62 13.67 18.95
C MET A 81 13.46 12.71 19.82
N PRO A 82 13.72 13.03 21.11
CA PRO A 82 14.64 12.27 21.96
C PRO A 82 14.24 10.79 22.18
N GLN A 83 12.98 10.44 21.95
CA GLN A 83 12.45 9.09 22.02
C GLN A 83 12.68 8.26 20.74
N ALA A 84 13.11 8.89 19.64
CA ALA A 84 13.47 8.21 18.41
C ALA A 84 14.94 7.76 18.45
N LYS A 85 15.18 6.47 18.24
CA LYS A 85 16.51 5.87 18.17
C LYS A 85 16.64 5.09 16.87
N PHE A 86 17.86 5.02 16.36
CA PHE A 86 18.16 4.31 15.12
C PHE A 86 19.36 3.38 15.33
N LEU A 87 19.16 2.12 14.99
CA LEU A 87 20.13 1.04 15.11
C LEU A 87 20.48 0.48 13.73
N GLN A 88 21.78 0.37 13.47
CA GLN A 88 22.25 -0.42 12.33
C GLN A 88 22.25 -1.90 12.70
N ALA A 89 21.47 -2.71 11.99
CA ALA A 89 21.49 -4.16 12.13
C ALA A 89 21.01 -4.87 10.85
N ASP A 90 21.47 -6.10 10.66
CA ASP A 90 20.99 -6.97 9.58
C ASP A 90 19.85 -7.85 10.12
N LEU A 91 18.64 -7.65 9.57
CA LEU A 91 17.46 -8.40 9.98
C LEU A 91 17.48 -9.87 9.51
N SER A 92 18.37 -10.25 8.58
CA SER A 92 18.59 -11.65 8.20
C SER A 92 19.30 -12.46 9.30
N GLU A 93 19.98 -11.78 10.23
CA GLU A 93 20.60 -12.39 11.42
C GLU A 93 19.57 -12.57 12.57
N GLY A 94 18.32 -12.13 12.38
CA GLY A 94 17.23 -12.19 13.35
C GLY A 94 16.89 -10.84 14.00
N PHE A 95 16.05 -10.88 15.03
CA PHE A 95 15.56 -9.70 15.73
C PHE A 95 16.60 -9.19 16.75
N PRO A 96 17.23 -8.02 16.53
CA PRO A 96 18.35 -7.56 17.34
C PRO A 96 17.94 -7.09 18.74
N LEU A 97 16.68 -6.69 18.93
CA LEU A 97 16.17 -6.10 20.18
C LEU A 97 15.46 -7.12 21.08
N ARG A 98 15.72 -8.42 20.89
CA ARG A 98 15.09 -9.52 21.65
C ARG A 98 15.28 -9.48 23.18
N LYS A 99 16.18 -8.64 23.68
CA LYS A 99 16.50 -8.48 25.11
C LYS A 99 15.91 -7.21 25.71
N ASP A 100 15.34 -6.35 24.88
CA ASP A 100 14.74 -5.09 25.30
C ASP A 100 13.30 -5.36 25.77
N ASP A 101 12.63 -4.33 26.28
CA ASP A 101 11.22 -4.49 26.66
C ASP A 101 10.34 -4.60 25.38
N PRO A 102 9.29 -5.45 25.39
CA PRO A 102 8.40 -5.64 24.24
C PRO A 102 7.81 -4.35 23.67
N TYR A 103 7.64 -4.32 22.36
CA TYR A 103 6.97 -3.23 21.64
C TYR A 103 5.48 -3.52 21.46
N ASP A 104 4.68 -2.47 21.32
CA ASP A 104 3.26 -2.58 20.99
C ASP A 104 3.07 -2.79 19.48
N ILE A 105 3.94 -2.19 18.66
CA ILE A 105 3.90 -2.26 17.20
C ILE A 105 5.28 -2.62 16.63
N TYR A 106 5.33 -3.71 15.88
CA TYR A 106 6.46 -4.13 15.04
C TYR A 106 6.11 -3.79 13.60
N PHE A 107 6.59 -2.63 13.17
CA PHE A 107 6.20 -2.00 11.92
C PHE A 107 7.20 -2.33 10.81
N SER A 108 6.70 -2.52 9.59
CA SER A 108 7.49 -2.53 8.36
C SER A 108 6.69 -1.84 7.29
N SER A 109 7.36 -1.06 6.45
CA SER A 109 6.76 -0.37 5.31
C SER A 109 7.62 -0.49 4.06
N TYR A 110 7.07 -0.09 2.92
CA TYR A 110 7.78 0.00 1.63
C TYR A 110 8.46 -1.30 1.17
N ALA A 111 7.90 -2.45 1.53
CA ALA A 111 8.43 -3.76 1.16
C ALA A 111 9.83 -4.06 1.71
N SER A 112 10.30 -3.36 2.77
CA SER A 112 11.63 -3.59 3.34
C SER A 112 11.86 -5.05 3.73
N LEU A 113 10.87 -5.71 4.34
CA LEU A 113 10.97 -7.11 4.73
C LEU A 113 10.94 -8.10 3.55
N SER A 114 10.56 -7.69 2.34
CA SER A 114 10.70 -8.53 1.14
C SER A 114 12.17 -8.74 0.74
N HIS A 115 13.13 -7.99 1.31
CA HIS A 115 14.55 -8.27 1.10
C HIS A 115 15.06 -9.49 1.86
N LEU A 116 14.28 -10.03 2.79
CA LEU A 116 14.54 -11.32 3.39
C LEU A 116 14.01 -12.42 2.46
N ASP A 117 14.71 -13.55 2.41
CA ASP A 117 14.10 -14.75 1.84
C ASP A 117 12.99 -15.28 2.76
N TYR A 118 12.26 -16.28 2.27
CA TYR A 118 11.12 -16.81 3.02
C TYR A 118 11.50 -17.32 4.41
N ALA A 119 12.63 -18.03 4.52
CA ALA A 119 13.10 -18.60 5.78
C ALA A 119 13.55 -17.52 6.77
N GLY A 120 14.26 -16.50 6.29
CA GLY A 120 14.68 -15.35 7.08
C GLY A 120 13.50 -14.55 7.62
N LEU A 121 12.47 -14.30 6.80
CA LEU A 121 11.26 -13.61 7.26
C LEU A 121 10.49 -14.46 8.28
N GLU A 122 10.37 -15.78 8.06
CA GLU A 122 9.71 -16.69 9.01
C GLU A 122 10.45 -16.72 10.36
N GLN A 123 11.78 -16.83 10.34
CA GLN A 123 12.61 -16.79 11.55
C GLN A 123 12.48 -15.46 12.28
N LEU A 124 12.56 -14.33 11.58
CA LEU A 124 12.40 -13.01 12.17
C LEU A 124 11.00 -12.86 12.81
N THR A 125 9.96 -13.28 12.09
CA THR A 125 8.56 -13.24 12.56
C THR A 125 8.37 -14.09 13.81
N GLN A 126 8.93 -15.31 13.85
CA GLN A 126 8.90 -16.16 15.03
C GLN A 126 9.54 -15.47 16.24
N GLN A 127 10.72 -14.88 16.07
CA GLN A 127 11.42 -14.20 17.16
C GLN A 127 10.64 -12.98 17.67
N ILE A 128 10.03 -12.21 16.77
CA ILE A 128 9.15 -11.09 17.13
C ILE A 128 7.92 -11.59 17.90
N PHE A 129 7.26 -12.65 17.44
CA PHE A 129 6.08 -13.20 18.12
C PHE A 129 6.43 -13.75 19.51
N SER A 130 7.60 -14.36 19.68
CA SER A 130 8.09 -14.76 21.00
C SER A 130 8.37 -13.55 21.91
N HIS A 131 8.85 -12.44 21.33
CA HIS A 131 9.17 -11.20 22.06
C HIS A 131 7.92 -10.41 22.49
N ILE A 132 6.81 -10.50 21.76
CA ILE A 132 5.54 -9.87 22.15
C ILE A 132 5.08 -10.42 23.50
N ASP A 133 4.79 -9.52 24.45
CA ASP A 133 4.19 -9.86 25.73
C ASP A 133 2.76 -9.34 25.84
N GLY A 134 1.84 -10.20 26.27
CA GLY A 134 0.42 -9.89 26.38
C GLY A 134 -0.25 -9.78 25.02
N ARG A 135 -0.29 -8.56 24.45
CA ARG A 135 -0.90 -8.25 23.16
C ARG A 135 -0.04 -7.24 22.41
N GLY A 136 0.35 -7.57 21.18
CA GLY A 136 1.10 -6.68 20.29
C GLY A 136 0.68 -6.85 18.83
N TYR A 137 1.22 -6.00 17.97
CA TYR A 137 0.85 -5.97 16.56
C TYR A 137 2.07 -6.04 15.66
N MET A 138 2.02 -6.89 14.63
CA MET A 138 3.02 -6.91 13.57
C MET A 138 2.39 -6.41 12.27
N VAL A 139 3.04 -5.46 11.62
CA VAL A 139 2.62 -4.88 10.35
C VAL A 139 3.59 -5.33 9.27
N PHE A 140 3.05 -6.05 8.29
CA PHE A 140 3.77 -6.44 7.08
C PHE A 140 3.38 -5.50 5.95
N ASP A 141 4.38 -5.10 5.18
CA ASP A 141 4.23 -4.51 3.86
C ASP A 141 5.26 -5.21 3.00
N LEU A 142 4.82 -6.05 2.07
CA LEU A 142 5.65 -6.95 1.26
C LEU A 142 5.33 -6.78 -0.22
N HIS A 143 6.19 -7.25 -1.13
CA HIS A 143 5.87 -7.29 -2.55
C HIS A 143 4.81 -8.35 -2.87
N GLY A 144 3.77 -7.97 -3.63
CA GLY A 144 2.72 -8.89 -4.05
C GLY A 144 3.16 -9.78 -5.20
N ARG A 145 3.10 -11.10 -5.03
CA ARG A 145 3.55 -12.06 -6.05
C ARG A 145 2.86 -11.93 -7.40
N TYR A 146 1.56 -11.70 -7.37
CA TYR A 146 0.71 -11.71 -8.52
C TYR A 146 0.41 -10.29 -9.04
N SER A 147 1.32 -9.34 -8.86
CA SER A 147 1.16 -8.00 -9.40
C SER A 147 1.11 -8.04 -10.94
N PRO A 148 0.23 -7.25 -11.59
CA PRO A 148 0.28 -6.99 -13.02
C PRO A 148 1.60 -6.33 -13.49
N GLU A 149 2.43 -5.87 -12.57
CA GLU A 149 3.74 -5.30 -12.88
C GLU A 149 4.75 -6.35 -13.36
N TRP A 150 4.66 -7.59 -12.86
CA TRP A 150 5.62 -8.67 -13.14
C TRP A 150 4.92 -10.02 -13.43
N PRO A 151 4.09 -10.12 -14.48
CA PRO A 151 3.38 -11.36 -14.83
C PRO A 151 4.34 -12.56 -15.01
N GLY A 152 5.55 -12.31 -15.52
CA GLY A 152 6.58 -13.35 -15.69
C GLY A 152 7.05 -14.03 -14.39
N TYR A 153 6.72 -13.47 -13.22
CA TYR A 153 7.05 -14.03 -11.90
C TYR A 153 5.94 -14.89 -11.29
N TRP A 154 4.71 -14.84 -11.82
CA TRP A 154 3.56 -15.52 -11.19
C TRP A 154 3.76 -17.03 -11.06
N SER A 155 4.41 -17.66 -12.05
CA SER A 155 4.66 -19.10 -12.11
C SER A 155 5.98 -19.53 -11.47
N LYS A 156 6.78 -18.58 -10.95
CA LYS A 156 8.05 -18.88 -10.27
C LYS A 156 7.78 -19.42 -8.87
N ASP A 157 8.80 -20.01 -8.26
CA ASP A 157 8.76 -20.59 -6.91
C ASP A 157 8.72 -19.48 -5.83
N CYS A 158 7.93 -19.64 -4.77
CA CYS A 158 7.82 -18.68 -3.65
C CYS A 158 9.09 -18.58 -2.83
N TYR A 159 9.79 -19.70 -2.69
CA TYR A 159 10.92 -19.80 -1.78
C TYR A 159 12.20 -19.21 -2.37
N ARG A 160 12.14 -18.72 -3.63
CA ARG A 160 13.26 -18.09 -4.30
C ARG A 160 13.03 -16.59 -4.36
N SER A 161 14.04 -15.85 -3.94
CA SER A 161 14.11 -14.44 -4.26
C SER A 161 14.23 -14.26 -5.77
N LEU A 162 13.63 -13.19 -6.27
CA LEU A 162 13.66 -12.80 -7.68
C LEU A 162 14.19 -11.36 -7.81
N PRO A 163 14.74 -11.00 -8.97
CA PRO A 163 15.25 -9.66 -9.20
C PRO A 163 14.17 -8.59 -9.05
N TYR A 164 14.51 -7.51 -8.34
CA TYR A 164 13.74 -6.29 -8.19
C TYR A 164 14.64 -5.07 -8.34
N ASN A 165 14.07 -3.93 -8.71
CA ASN A 165 14.81 -2.67 -8.80
C ASN A 165 13.91 -1.49 -8.45
N MET A 166 14.53 -0.34 -8.19
CA MET A 166 13.81 0.91 -7.91
C MET A 166 14.05 1.96 -8.99
N ALA A 167 14.23 1.55 -10.25
CA ALA A 167 14.56 2.46 -11.36
C ALA A 167 13.48 3.53 -11.60
N TYR A 168 12.24 3.33 -11.12
CA TYR A 168 11.19 4.37 -11.15
C TYR A 168 11.56 5.65 -10.37
N LEU A 169 12.55 5.60 -9.48
CA LEU A 169 13.11 6.78 -8.81
C LEU A 169 14.06 7.58 -9.73
N LEU A 170 14.54 6.96 -10.80
CA LEU A 170 15.41 7.61 -11.77
C LEU A 170 14.56 8.36 -12.81
N PRO A 171 15.07 9.48 -13.36
CA PRO A 171 14.47 10.14 -14.52
C PRO A 171 14.27 9.14 -15.66
N SER A 172 13.20 9.30 -16.45
CA SER A 172 12.83 8.34 -17.51
C SER A 172 13.96 8.06 -18.52
N GLN A 173 14.83 9.04 -18.81
CA GLN A 173 15.98 8.84 -19.70
C GLN A 173 17.06 7.90 -19.13
N GLN A 174 17.06 7.67 -17.82
CA GLN A 174 18.05 6.85 -17.11
C GLN A 174 17.53 5.45 -16.75
N GLN A 175 16.24 5.17 -17.02
CA GLN A 175 15.56 3.90 -16.68
C GLN A 175 15.95 2.71 -17.57
N ASN A 176 16.80 2.91 -18.58
CA ASN A 176 17.38 1.85 -19.42
C ASN A 176 18.91 1.77 -19.28
N SER A 177 19.50 2.44 -18.29
CA SER A 177 20.96 2.55 -18.15
C SER A 177 21.55 1.45 -17.27
N GLU A 178 22.86 1.19 -17.43
CA GLU A 178 23.66 0.31 -16.56
C GLU A 178 23.66 0.73 -15.08
N LYS A 179 23.06 1.87 -14.73
CA LYS A 179 22.96 2.40 -13.37
C LYS A 179 21.80 1.81 -12.57
N ILE A 180 20.96 0.97 -13.16
CA ILE A 180 19.88 0.31 -12.43
C ILE A 180 20.48 -0.71 -11.48
N LYS A 181 20.34 -0.44 -10.18
CA LYS A 181 20.67 -1.41 -9.14
C LYS A 181 19.54 -2.42 -9.01
N TRP A 182 19.90 -3.70 -9.13
CA TRP A 182 19.00 -4.82 -8.89
C TRP A 182 19.27 -5.44 -7.51
N PHE A 183 18.22 -5.97 -6.92
CA PHE A 183 18.20 -6.61 -5.61
C PHE A 183 17.42 -7.91 -5.74
N GLU A 184 17.76 -8.91 -4.93
CA GLU A 184 16.96 -10.12 -4.82
C GLU A 184 15.92 -9.90 -3.71
N VAL A 185 14.64 -10.11 -4.00
CA VAL A 185 13.54 -9.96 -3.04
C VAL A 185 12.56 -11.12 -3.14
N ALA A 186 11.92 -11.47 -2.03
CA ALA A 186 10.83 -12.42 -1.97
C ALA A 186 9.48 -11.73 -2.26
N TYR A 187 8.61 -12.48 -2.92
CA TYR A 187 7.28 -12.04 -3.32
C TYR A 187 6.21 -12.95 -2.71
N TYR A 188 5.16 -12.35 -2.17
CA TYR A 188 4.18 -13.06 -1.35
C TYR A 188 2.78 -12.98 -1.93
N SER A 189 2.11 -14.13 -1.95
CA SER A 189 0.65 -14.19 -2.01
C SER A 189 0.02 -14.07 -0.63
N GLY A 190 -1.28 -13.79 -0.58
CA GLY A 190 -2.03 -13.77 0.67
C GLY A 190 -1.97 -15.10 1.42
N SER A 191 -2.06 -16.22 0.71
CA SER A 191 -1.97 -17.56 1.31
C SER A 191 -0.59 -17.89 1.86
N GLU A 192 0.48 -17.48 1.16
CA GLU A 192 1.85 -17.70 1.62
C GLU A 192 2.16 -16.89 2.87
N LEU A 193 1.78 -15.61 2.90
CA LEU A 193 1.94 -14.78 4.08
C LEU A 193 1.13 -15.34 5.26
N ASN A 194 -0.11 -15.80 5.03
CA ASN A 194 -0.90 -16.44 6.07
C ASN A 194 -0.22 -17.71 6.63
N GLY A 195 0.29 -18.57 5.75
CA GLY A 195 1.02 -19.77 6.16
C GLY A 195 2.28 -19.46 6.98
N LEU A 196 3.04 -18.44 6.58
CA LEU A 196 4.20 -17.96 7.34
C LEU A 196 3.80 -17.48 8.74
N ILE A 197 2.75 -16.65 8.83
CA ILE A 197 2.24 -16.13 10.11
C ILE A 197 1.78 -17.27 11.02
N GLU A 198 1.01 -18.23 10.50
CA GLU A 198 0.53 -19.39 11.26
C GLU A 198 1.69 -20.26 11.78
N SER A 199 2.69 -20.51 10.93
CA SER A 199 3.87 -21.27 11.30
C SER A 199 4.71 -20.57 12.38
N ALA A 200 4.94 -19.26 12.22
CA ALA A 200 5.66 -18.45 13.20
C ALA A 200 4.91 -18.38 14.54
N ALA A 201 3.59 -18.20 14.53
CA ALA A 201 2.74 -18.17 15.73
C ALA A 201 2.78 -19.50 16.48
N LYS A 202 2.64 -20.61 15.74
CA LYS A 202 2.73 -21.97 16.30
C LYS A 202 4.10 -22.21 16.95
N SER A 203 5.17 -21.82 16.27
CA SER A 203 6.55 -22.01 16.74
C SER A 203 6.89 -21.11 17.94
N ALA A 204 6.28 -19.94 18.04
CA ALA A 204 6.42 -19.03 19.17
C ALA A 204 5.48 -19.37 20.35
N GLY A 205 4.57 -20.34 20.19
CA GLY A 205 3.56 -20.65 21.20
C GLY A 205 2.56 -19.52 21.42
N ARG A 206 2.24 -18.76 20.36
CA ARG A 206 1.34 -17.60 20.39
C ARG A 206 0.08 -17.83 19.56
N LYS A 207 -0.96 -17.02 19.82
CA LYS A 207 -2.10 -16.87 18.92
C LYS A 207 -1.84 -15.67 18.00
N ALA A 208 -2.01 -15.86 16.71
CA ALA A 208 -1.97 -14.77 15.73
C ALA A 208 -3.32 -14.65 15.02
N LYS A 209 -3.79 -13.42 14.85
CA LYS A 209 -5.01 -13.09 14.13
C LYS A 209 -4.74 -11.99 13.12
N ILE A 210 -4.96 -12.28 11.84
CA ILE A 210 -4.94 -11.26 10.79
C ILE A 210 -6.14 -10.33 11.01
N ILE A 211 -5.85 -9.06 11.31
CA ILE A 211 -6.86 -8.00 11.46
C ILE A 211 -7.27 -7.49 10.08
N THR A 212 -6.29 -7.37 9.18
CA THR A 212 -6.51 -6.92 7.81
C THR A 212 -5.40 -7.44 6.92
N MET A 213 -5.74 -7.74 5.67
CA MET A 213 -4.79 -8.05 4.61
C MET A 213 -5.34 -7.46 3.32
N GLN A 214 -4.55 -6.62 2.64
CA GLN A 214 -5.00 -5.81 1.51
C GLN A 214 -3.92 -5.74 0.43
N ASP A 215 -4.36 -5.86 -0.82
CA ASP A 215 -3.53 -5.52 -1.97
C ASP A 215 -3.45 -4.00 -2.11
N ARG A 216 -2.29 -3.47 -2.51
CA ARG A 216 -2.09 -2.05 -2.74
C ARG A 216 -1.46 -1.80 -4.09
N SER A 217 -2.00 -0.80 -4.78
CA SER A 217 -1.49 -0.30 -6.06
C SER A 217 -1.42 -1.38 -7.14
N ILE A 218 -2.55 -2.05 -7.41
CA ILE A 218 -2.68 -3.09 -8.46
C ILE A 218 -2.43 -2.48 -9.84
N PHE A 219 -3.16 -1.42 -10.21
CA PHE A 219 -2.96 -0.72 -11.50
C PHE A 219 -2.15 0.57 -11.41
N VAL A 220 -1.95 1.08 -10.19
CA VAL A 220 -1.19 2.31 -9.93
C VAL A 220 0.14 2.03 -9.23
N GLY A 221 0.64 0.80 -9.36
CA GLY A 221 1.98 0.39 -8.91
C GLY A 221 3.08 1.18 -9.61
N ARG A 222 4.27 1.26 -9.00
CA ARG A 222 5.37 2.10 -9.51
C ARG A 222 5.99 1.56 -10.80
N HIS A 223 5.97 0.24 -10.99
CA HIS A 223 6.45 -0.45 -12.19
C HIS A 223 5.40 -0.60 -13.29
N MET A 224 4.12 -0.25 -13.04
CA MET A 224 3.13 -0.16 -14.11
C MET A 224 3.57 0.82 -15.21
N ASP A 225 4.21 1.91 -14.80
CA ASP A 225 4.75 2.96 -15.66
C ASP A 225 6.14 2.63 -16.26
N THR A 226 6.64 1.40 -16.11
CA THR A 226 7.95 0.96 -16.60
C THR A 226 7.84 -0.30 -17.46
N CYS A 227 8.85 -0.57 -18.30
CA CYS A 227 8.96 -1.80 -19.10
C CYS A 227 9.97 -2.81 -18.53
N LEU A 228 10.38 -2.67 -17.27
CA LEU A 228 11.47 -3.47 -16.71
C LEU A 228 11.07 -4.91 -16.38
N PHE A 229 9.77 -5.16 -16.20
CA PHE A 229 9.21 -6.46 -15.84
C PHE A 229 8.16 -6.97 -16.85
N LYS A 230 7.83 -6.16 -17.85
CA LYS A 230 6.87 -6.45 -18.92
C LYS A 230 7.12 -5.62 -20.17
N ASN A 231 6.62 -6.10 -21.31
CA ASN A 231 6.91 -5.54 -22.63
C ASN A 231 6.17 -4.23 -22.94
N GLN A 232 5.19 -3.84 -22.13
CA GLN A 232 4.32 -2.68 -22.38
C GLN A 232 4.28 -1.75 -21.17
N LYS A 233 4.43 -0.45 -21.45
CA LYS A 233 4.32 0.61 -20.45
C LYS A 233 2.89 1.10 -20.39
N HIS A 234 2.27 1.00 -19.21
CA HIS A 234 0.94 1.53 -18.95
C HIS A 234 1.12 2.67 -17.95
N GLN A 235 1.16 3.92 -18.42
CA GLN A 235 1.45 5.12 -17.60
C GLN A 235 0.30 5.51 -16.67
N ILE A 236 -0.41 4.52 -16.14
CA ILE A 236 -1.68 4.69 -15.44
C ILE A 236 -1.47 5.38 -14.11
N ARG A 237 -0.36 5.09 -13.42
CA ARG A 237 -0.04 5.79 -12.17
C ARG A 237 0.22 7.27 -12.46
N ALA A 238 1.01 7.58 -13.49
CA ALA A 238 1.22 8.96 -13.93
C ALA A 238 -0.10 9.64 -14.29
N GLU A 239 -0.93 9.05 -15.14
CA GLU A 239 -2.20 9.65 -15.57
C GLU A 239 -3.18 9.87 -14.40
N VAL A 240 -3.26 8.94 -13.44
CA VAL A 240 -4.07 9.12 -12.22
C VAL A 240 -3.51 10.24 -11.34
N ASN A 241 -2.18 10.38 -11.24
CA ASN A 241 -1.58 11.47 -10.47
C ASN A 241 -1.80 12.84 -11.13
N ARG A 242 -1.78 12.90 -12.47
CA ARG A 242 -2.04 14.13 -13.23
C ARG A 242 -3.44 14.68 -13.02
N LEU A 243 -4.41 13.86 -12.62
CA LEU A 243 -5.74 14.31 -12.24
C LEU A 243 -5.75 15.28 -11.04
N PHE A 244 -4.67 15.36 -10.26
CA PHE A 244 -4.50 16.35 -9.18
C PHE A 244 -3.71 17.60 -9.60
N GLU A 245 -3.18 17.66 -10.82
CA GLU A 245 -2.45 18.82 -11.32
C GLU A 245 -3.38 19.97 -11.67
N ARG A 246 -3.02 21.19 -11.25
CA ARG A 246 -3.84 22.40 -11.42
C ARG A 246 -4.09 22.80 -12.88
N ASP A 247 -3.22 22.36 -13.79
CA ASP A 247 -3.26 22.74 -15.21
C ASP A 247 -3.59 21.56 -16.13
N TYR A 248 -3.78 20.35 -15.59
CA TYR A 248 -4.11 19.19 -16.41
C TYR A 248 -5.56 19.27 -16.91
N ARG A 249 -5.75 19.03 -18.21
CA ARG A 249 -7.06 19.11 -18.88
C ARG A 249 -7.37 17.84 -19.67
N GLU A 250 -8.58 17.34 -19.49
CA GLU A 250 -9.39 16.60 -20.47
C GLU A 250 -8.72 15.51 -21.33
N THR A 251 -7.89 14.64 -20.73
CA THR A 251 -7.55 13.38 -21.41
C THR A 251 -7.88 12.16 -20.56
N ILE A 252 -9.16 11.78 -20.52
CA ILE A 252 -9.59 10.52 -19.89
C ILE A 252 -9.08 9.28 -20.62
N ASN A 253 -8.66 9.42 -21.89
CA ASN A 253 -8.10 8.32 -22.68
C ASN A 253 -6.81 7.75 -22.04
N GLY A 254 -6.04 8.57 -21.32
CA GLY A 254 -4.85 8.11 -20.60
C GLY A 254 -5.17 7.20 -19.40
N LEU A 255 -6.43 7.21 -18.93
CA LEU A 255 -6.89 6.37 -17.82
C LEU A 255 -7.42 5.01 -18.29
N SER A 256 -7.50 4.76 -19.60
CA SER A 256 -7.89 3.45 -20.14
C SER A 256 -6.77 2.43 -19.89
N LEU A 257 -7.17 1.26 -19.39
CA LEU A 257 -6.27 0.15 -19.09
C LEU A 257 -6.31 -0.88 -20.22
N ASP A 258 -5.16 -1.47 -20.50
CA ASP A 258 -5.05 -2.68 -21.32
C ASP A 258 -4.44 -3.75 -20.40
N ILE A 259 -5.16 -4.86 -20.24
CA ILE A 259 -4.76 -5.98 -19.38
C ILE A 259 -4.66 -7.29 -20.17
N ASP A 260 -4.69 -7.24 -21.50
CA ASP A 260 -4.70 -8.45 -22.33
C ASP A 260 -3.42 -9.28 -22.18
N TYR A 261 -2.29 -8.64 -21.84
CA TYR A 261 -1.04 -9.32 -21.51
C TYR A 261 -1.14 -10.26 -20.30
N LEU A 262 -2.16 -10.12 -19.43
CA LEU A 262 -2.38 -11.02 -18.30
C LEU A 262 -3.09 -12.32 -18.70
N GLN A 263 -3.64 -12.43 -19.92
CA GLN A 263 -4.26 -13.68 -20.39
C GLN A 263 -3.28 -14.86 -20.35
N GLU A 264 -2.00 -14.59 -20.62
CA GLU A 264 -0.94 -15.60 -20.62
C GLU A 264 -0.72 -16.26 -19.24
N VAL A 265 -1.06 -15.54 -18.16
CA VAL A 265 -0.86 -16.01 -16.77
C VAL A 265 -2.17 -16.35 -16.07
N LYS A 266 -3.30 -16.31 -16.77
CA LYS A 266 -4.64 -16.62 -16.23
C LYS A 266 -4.69 -18.00 -15.57
N GLU A 267 -4.13 -19.01 -16.24
CA GLU A 267 -4.17 -20.40 -15.76
C GLU A 267 -3.17 -20.66 -14.63
N VAL A 268 -2.22 -19.75 -14.38
CA VAL A 268 -1.29 -19.85 -13.24
C VAL A 268 -2.04 -19.62 -11.93
N ASN A 269 -2.94 -18.62 -11.90
CA ASN A 269 -3.81 -18.37 -10.76
C ASN A 269 -5.12 -17.72 -11.20
N CYS A 270 -6.14 -18.55 -11.46
CA CYS A 270 -7.42 -18.10 -12.00
C CYS A 270 -8.19 -17.19 -11.02
N GLN A 271 -8.05 -17.40 -9.72
CA GLN A 271 -8.69 -16.58 -8.69
C GLN A 271 -8.13 -15.16 -8.71
N VAL A 272 -6.80 -15.03 -8.77
CA VAL A 272 -6.14 -13.72 -8.83
C VAL A 272 -6.41 -13.01 -10.15
N TYR A 273 -6.34 -13.74 -11.27
CA TYR A 273 -6.72 -13.17 -12.56
C TYR A 273 -8.16 -12.63 -12.53
N THR A 274 -9.10 -13.40 -11.98
CA THR A 274 -10.52 -12.99 -11.85
C THR A 274 -10.64 -11.73 -10.98
N ARG A 275 -9.92 -11.65 -9.86
CA ARG A 275 -9.89 -10.44 -9.01
C ARG A 275 -9.41 -9.21 -9.78
N ILE A 276 -8.31 -9.33 -10.54
CA ILE A 276 -7.77 -8.22 -11.33
C ILE A 276 -8.76 -7.83 -12.42
N PHE A 277 -9.37 -8.80 -13.09
CA PHE A 277 -10.36 -8.57 -14.15
C PHE A 277 -11.62 -7.89 -13.62
N ASP A 278 -12.12 -8.29 -12.45
CA ASP A 278 -13.25 -7.64 -11.78
C ASP A 278 -12.92 -6.19 -11.43
N TYR A 279 -11.72 -5.95 -10.86
CA TYR A 279 -11.26 -4.60 -10.57
C TYR A 279 -11.12 -3.74 -11.85
N TYR A 280 -10.60 -4.32 -12.92
CA TYR A 280 -10.54 -3.69 -14.24
C TYR A 280 -11.92 -3.31 -14.76
N ASN A 281 -12.94 -4.17 -14.62
CA ASN A 281 -14.31 -3.86 -15.05
C ASN A 281 -14.90 -2.69 -14.25
N LEU A 282 -14.65 -2.63 -12.94
CA LEU A 282 -15.06 -1.49 -12.11
C LEU A 282 -14.37 -0.19 -12.56
N TRP A 283 -13.06 -0.26 -12.84
CA TRP A 283 -12.31 0.87 -13.38
C TRP A 283 -12.88 1.34 -14.71
N GLN A 284 -13.09 0.41 -15.65
CA GLN A 284 -13.63 0.70 -16.97
C GLN A 284 -15.04 1.29 -16.90
N THR A 285 -15.84 0.90 -15.90
CA THR A 285 -17.17 1.48 -15.64
C THR A 285 -17.07 2.98 -15.32
N VAL A 286 -16.08 3.40 -14.53
CA VAL A 286 -15.82 4.81 -14.26
C VAL A 286 -15.42 5.53 -15.56
N ILE A 287 -14.49 4.95 -16.33
CA ILE A 287 -14.01 5.56 -17.58
C ILE A 287 -15.15 5.70 -18.61
N ASN A 288 -15.96 4.66 -18.80
CA ASN A 288 -17.12 4.67 -19.69
C ASN A 288 -18.15 5.73 -19.27
N THR A 289 -18.35 5.91 -17.96
CA THR A 289 -19.24 6.96 -17.44
C THR A 289 -18.72 8.35 -17.82
N LEU A 290 -17.42 8.60 -17.66
CA LEU A 290 -16.78 9.87 -18.05
C LEU A 290 -16.87 10.12 -19.56
N GLN A 291 -16.61 9.09 -20.37
CA GLN A 291 -16.76 9.17 -21.83
C GLN A 291 -18.20 9.52 -22.23
N ALA A 292 -19.19 8.87 -21.61
CA ALA A 292 -20.59 9.15 -21.88
C ALA A 292 -21.01 10.56 -21.44
N LEU A 293 -20.48 11.07 -20.32
CA LEU A 293 -20.70 12.45 -19.88
C LEU A 293 -20.13 13.47 -20.88
N ILE A 294 -18.88 13.28 -21.32
CA ILE A 294 -18.22 14.16 -22.31
C ILE A 294 -18.94 14.12 -23.65
N ALA A 295 -19.43 12.95 -24.07
CA ALA A 295 -20.19 12.80 -25.31
C ALA A 295 -21.65 13.32 -25.20
N GLY A 296 -22.10 13.78 -24.03
CA GLY A 296 -23.48 14.22 -23.80
C GLY A 296 -24.51 13.07 -23.85
N ASN A 297 -24.08 11.82 -23.75
CA ASN A 297 -24.95 10.64 -23.83
C ASN A 297 -25.60 10.32 -22.47
N ASN A 298 -26.63 11.11 -22.12
CA ASN A 298 -27.32 10.97 -20.84
C ASN A 298 -28.04 9.61 -20.65
N ALA A 299 -28.49 8.97 -21.73
CA ALA A 299 -29.12 7.66 -21.67
C ALA A 299 -28.12 6.59 -21.21
N GLU A 300 -26.89 6.65 -21.75
CA GLU A 300 -25.82 5.74 -21.37
C GLU A 300 -25.34 5.97 -19.93
N VAL A 301 -25.15 7.23 -19.52
CA VAL A 301 -24.82 7.57 -18.13
C VAL A 301 -25.85 6.99 -17.16
N LYS A 302 -27.14 7.16 -17.47
CA LYS A 302 -28.23 6.60 -16.66
C LYS A 302 -28.15 5.08 -16.58
N ARG A 303 -27.97 4.41 -17.73
CA ARG A 303 -27.84 2.95 -17.82
C ARG A 303 -26.67 2.42 -16.99
N ILE A 304 -25.50 3.06 -17.07
CA ILE A 304 -24.31 2.65 -16.31
C ILE A 304 -24.56 2.82 -14.80
N ILE A 305 -25.12 3.95 -14.37
CA ILE A 305 -25.42 4.19 -12.95
C ILE A 305 -26.45 3.18 -12.42
N GLU A 306 -27.52 2.90 -13.17
CA GLU A 306 -28.59 1.97 -12.76
C GLU A 306 -28.14 0.51 -12.74
N SER A 307 -27.13 0.15 -13.54
CA SER A 307 -26.52 -1.18 -13.53
C SER A 307 -25.38 -1.33 -12.52
N SER A 308 -24.88 -0.21 -11.98
CA SER A 308 -23.91 -0.21 -10.88
C SER A 308 -24.61 -0.34 -9.53
N SER A 309 -23.88 -0.81 -8.51
CA SER A 309 -24.44 -1.01 -7.17
C SER A 309 -23.53 -0.43 -6.07
N GLY A 310 -24.10 -0.28 -4.87
CA GLY A 310 -23.39 0.15 -3.67
C GLY A 310 -22.68 1.50 -3.84
N LYS A 311 -21.49 1.61 -3.23
CA LYS A 311 -20.71 2.85 -3.20
C LYS A 311 -20.35 3.37 -4.59
N LEU A 312 -20.08 2.48 -5.54
CA LEU A 312 -19.74 2.87 -6.91
C LEU A 312 -20.89 3.63 -7.57
N ALA A 313 -22.13 3.15 -7.45
CA ALA A 313 -23.28 3.85 -8.02
C ALA A 313 -23.41 5.28 -7.48
N ASP A 314 -23.15 5.49 -6.19
CA ASP A 314 -23.19 6.81 -5.57
C ASP A 314 -22.03 7.71 -6.03
N ASP A 315 -20.83 7.15 -6.20
CA ASP A 315 -19.70 7.86 -6.80
C ASP A 315 -19.98 8.29 -8.24
N LEU A 316 -20.57 7.41 -9.06
CA LEU A 316 -20.94 7.74 -10.44
C LEU A 316 -22.04 8.81 -10.49
N LYS A 317 -23.03 8.77 -9.60
CA LYS A 317 -24.03 9.85 -9.46
C LYS A 317 -23.39 11.17 -9.10
N MET A 318 -22.45 11.16 -8.14
CA MET A 318 -21.70 12.35 -7.74
C MET A 318 -20.91 12.92 -8.93
N LEU A 319 -20.15 12.09 -9.64
CA LEU A 319 -19.39 12.53 -10.81
C LEU A 319 -20.31 13.10 -11.91
N ALA A 320 -21.44 12.45 -12.18
CA ALA A 320 -22.42 12.95 -13.16
C ALA A 320 -23.06 14.28 -12.71
N TRP A 321 -23.34 14.44 -11.41
CA TRP A 321 -23.87 15.68 -10.87
C TRP A 321 -22.84 16.80 -10.97
N LEU A 322 -21.60 16.57 -10.55
CA LEU A 322 -20.49 17.53 -10.63
C LEU A 322 -20.33 18.02 -12.08
N TYR A 323 -20.21 17.10 -13.02
CA TYR A 323 -20.02 17.42 -14.43
C TYR A 323 -21.16 18.28 -15.00
N ARG A 324 -22.41 17.93 -14.70
CA ARG A 324 -23.60 18.67 -15.20
C ARG A 324 -23.79 20.05 -14.58
N ASN A 325 -23.15 20.31 -13.43
CA ASN A 325 -23.27 21.57 -12.70
C ASN A 325 -21.95 22.35 -12.72
N ALA A 326 -21.05 22.07 -13.67
CA ALA A 326 -19.72 22.68 -13.76
C ALA A 326 -19.76 24.22 -13.76
N ASP A 327 -20.79 24.80 -14.39
CA ASP A 327 -21.05 26.25 -14.47
C ASP A 327 -21.36 26.90 -13.12
N ARG A 328 -21.76 26.12 -12.11
CA ARG A 328 -22.07 26.60 -10.76
C ARG A 328 -20.86 26.77 -9.87
N PHE A 329 -19.69 26.26 -10.28
CA PHE A 329 -18.49 26.31 -9.48
C PHE A 329 -17.65 27.53 -9.88
N PRO A 330 -17.17 28.34 -8.92
CA PRO A 330 -16.30 29.48 -9.20
C PRO A 330 -14.86 29.02 -9.46
N ALA A 331 -14.67 28.13 -10.43
CA ALA A 331 -13.38 27.58 -10.81
C ALA A 331 -13.04 27.96 -12.26
N ILE A 332 -11.86 28.55 -12.47
CA ILE A 332 -11.37 28.92 -13.81
C ILE A 332 -11.23 27.68 -14.71
N ASN A 333 -10.77 26.57 -14.13
CA ASN A 333 -10.67 25.27 -14.78
C ASN A 333 -11.39 24.23 -13.92
N PHE A 334 -12.68 24.02 -14.18
CA PHE A 334 -13.50 23.09 -13.40
C PHE A 334 -12.91 21.67 -13.39
N TRP A 335 -12.35 21.22 -14.52
CA TRP A 335 -11.75 19.89 -14.60
C TRP A 335 -10.58 19.74 -13.63
N ALA A 336 -9.56 20.59 -13.76
CA ALA A 336 -8.36 20.48 -12.94
C ALA A 336 -8.62 20.73 -11.44
N SER A 337 -9.54 21.65 -11.12
CA SER A 337 -9.78 22.05 -9.73
C SER A 337 -10.80 21.19 -8.99
N VAL A 338 -11.73 20.53 -9.71
CA VAL A 338 -12.85 19.80 -9.10
C VAL A 338 -12.98 18.40 -9.68
N MET A 339 -13.22 18.26 -10.99
CA MET A 339 -13.59 16.97 -11.56
C MET A 339 -12.45 15.93 -11.49
N GLY A 340 -11.24 16.30 -11.92
CA GLY A 340 -10.07 15.43 -11.94
C GLY A 340 -9.74 14.84 -10.57
N PRO A 341 -9.59 15.66 -9.51
CA PRO A 341 -9.35 15.15 -8.15
C PRO A 341 -10.44 14.17 -7.68
N GLN A 342 -11.71 14.44 -8.01
CA GLN A 342 -12.81 13.53 -7.64
C GLN A 342 -12.75 12.20 -8.41
N VAL A 343 -12.44 12.23 -9.70
CA VAL A 343 -12.20 11.01 -10.49
C VAL A 343 -11.07 10.18 -9.88
N ALA A 344 -9.95 10.82 -9.52
CA ALA A 344 -8.83 10.13 -8.90
C ALA A 344 -9.20 9.50 -7.55
N CYS A 345 -9.99 10.20 -6.73
CA CYS A 345 -10.53 9.64 -5.49
C CYS A 345 -11.41 8.42 -5.73
N VAL A 346 -12.33 8.48 -6.70
CA VAL A 346 -13.21 7.35 -7.05
C VAL A 346 -12.38 6.14 -7.51
N LEU A 347 -11.41 6.33 -8.40
CA LEU A 347 -10.55 5.25 -8.89
C LEU A 347 -9.70 4.61 -7.77
N ARG A 348 -9.23 5.40 -6.80
CA ARG A 348 -8.52 4.88 -5.62
C ARG A 348 -9.45 4.14 -4.67
N ASN A 349 -10.68 4.63 -4.47
CA ASN A 349 -11.66 4.00 -3.59
C ASN A 349 -12.11 2.62 -4.08
N LEU A 350 -12.10 2.39 -5.40
CA LEU A 350 -12.34 1.07 -5.96
C LEU A 350 -11.37 0.02 -5.40
N GLU A 351 -10.07 0.32 -5.35
CA GLU A 351 -9.05 -0.58 -4.81
C GLU A 351 -9.22 -0.79 -3.29
N LEU A 352 -9.48 0.30 -2.56
CA LEU A 352 -9.69 0.24 -1.10
C LEU A 352 -10.93 -0.58 -0.70
N SER A 353 -11.87 -0.76 -1.62
CA SER A 353 -13.10 -1.54 -1.42
C SER A 353 -12.95 -3.01 -1.81
N LEU A 354 -11.78 -3.43 -2.33
CA LEU A 354 -11.56 -4.81 -2.70
C LEU A 354 -11.56 -5.72 -1.45
N PRO A 355 -12.00 -6.98 -1.58
CA PRO A 355 -11.91 -7.95 -0.50
C PRO A 355 -10.45 -8.25 -0.11
N GLN A 356 -10.27 -9.12 0.88
CA GLN A 356 -8.96 -9.52 1.40
C GLN A 356 -7.91 -9.73 0.30
N GLY A 357 -6.70 -9.25 0.59
CA GLY A 357 -5.57 -9.24 -0.31
C GLY A 357 -5.14 -10.66 -0.72
N LEU A 358 -4.87 -10.83 -2.01
CA LEU A 358 -4.39 -12.07 -2.60
C LEU A 358 -2.89 -12.02 -2.93
N GLY A 359 -2.26 -10.84 -2.80
CA GLY A 359 -0.90 -10.57 -3.26
C GLY A 359 -0.87 -10.14 -4.73
N CYS A 360 -1.92 -9.49 -5.22
CA CYS A 360 -2.04 -9.00 -6.60
C CYS A 360 -1.77 -7.49 -6.77
N GLY A 361 -1.43 -6.79 -5.69
CA GLY A 361 -0.91 -5.41 -5.75
C GLY A 361 0.60 -5.35 -5.90
N HIS A 362 1.14 -4.16 -6.17
CA HIS A 362 2.56 -3.86 -5.97
C HIS A 362 3.02 -4.27 -4.56
N GLY A 363 2.17 -3.95 -3.57
CA GLY A 363 2.35 -4.32 -2.19
C GLY A 363 1.22 -5.21 -1.67
N LEU A 364 1.56 -6.15 -0.81
CA LEU A 364 0.67 -6.92 0.06
C LEU A 364 0.86 -6.40 1.49
N PHE A 365 -0.16 -5.71 1.99
CA PHE A 365 -0.16 -5.13 3.32
C PHE A 365 -0.96 -6.00 4.29
N CYS A 366 -0.43 -6.28 5.47
CA CYS A 366 -1.10 -7.11 6.48
C CYS A 366 -0.86 -6.56 7.89
N VAL A 367 -1.88 -6.59 8.74
CA VAL A 367 -1.73 -6.32 10.17
C VAL A 367 -2.18 -7.54 10.95
N VAL A 368 -1.31 -8.01 11.84
CA VAL A 368 -1.51 -9.19 12.67
C VAL A 368 -1.53 -8.76 14.12
N GLU A 369 -2.60 -9.12 14.84
CA GLU A 369 -2.64 -9.08 16.30
C GLU A 369 -2.04 -10.39 16.83
N VAL A 370 -1.13 -10.29 17.78
CA VAL A 370 -0.48 -11.44 18.42
C VAL A 370 -0.74 -11.35 19.91
N GLU A 371 -1.17 -12.47 20.50
CA GLU A 371 -1.42 -12.57 21.93
C GLU A 371 -0.96 -13.92 22.51
N ASN A 372 -0.90 -13.97 23.85
CA ASN A 372 -0.49 -15.14 24.61
C ASN A 372 -1.37 -16.39 24.38
#